data_AF-A0A2H1HHH5-F1
#
_entry.id   AF-A0A2H1HHH5-F1
#
_cell.length_a   1.000
_cell.length_b   1.000
_cell.length_c   1.000
_cell.angle_alpha   90.00
_cell.angle_beta   90.00
_cell.angle_gamma   90.00
#
_symmetry.space_group_name_H-M   'P 1'
#
loop_
_entity.id
_entity.type
_entity.pdbx_description
1 polymer ?
#
loop_
_entity_poly.entity_id
_entity_poly.type
_entity_poly.pdbx_seq_one_letter_code
_entity_poly.pdbx_strand_id
1 'polypeptide(L)'
;MEEARKQGFEGSFLVMDQAKLDEMATVTELDNLKNSVGVLPVSEYQDPGTEDFLKKFAEKAGEKKVPTSETALNYQGIAIIAKAMEVAGTTDDPEKIREAIGEALPEVDDKYKVNGFPDEITEQGHLLNPDLEATFLDEDGEYTKVPIEQASDDK
;
A
#
# COMPACT_ATOMS: atom_id res chain seq x y z
N MET A 1 13.78 9.94 -14.83
CA MET A 1 13.55 8.84 -15.79
C MET A 1 13.53 9.37 -17.21
N GLU A 2 12.66 10.32 -17.54
CA GLU A 2 12.59 10.98 -18.86
C GLU A 2 13.96 11.41 -19.41
N GLU A 3 14.75 12.16 -18.64
CA GLU A 3 16.08 12.60 -19.10
C GLU A 3 17.08 11.46 -19.33
N ALA A 4 16.95 10.34 -18.61
CA ALA A 4 17.77 9.16 -18.84
C ALA A 4 17.33 8.44 -20.12
N ARG A 5 16.01 8.34 -20.39
CA ARG A 5 15.47 7.82 -21.66
C ARG A 5 15.92 8.67 -22.85
N LYS A 6 15.88 10.01 -22.76
CA LYS A 6 16.39 10.93 -23.80
C LYS A 6 17.88 10.73 -24.11
N GLN A 7 18.65 10.29 -23.12
CA GLN A 7 20.09 9.99 -23.28
C GLN A 7 20.36 8.55 -23.76
N GLY A 8 19.32 7.76 -24.06
CA GLY A 8 19.44 6.40 -24.59
C GLY A 8 19.58 5.31 -23.53
N PHE A 9 19.19 5.57 -22.27
CA PHE A 9 19.12 4.49 -21.28
C PHE A 9 17.92 3.58 -21.55
N GLU A 10 18.17 2.31 -21.86
CA GLU A 10 17.14 1.30 -22.15
C GLU A 10 16.91 0.31 -20.99
N GLY A 11 17.70 0.40 -19.92
CA GLY A 11 17.61 -0.50 -18.77
C GLY A 11 16.37 -0.25 -17.89
N SER A 12 16.22 -1.10 -16.88
CA SER A 12 15.14 -0.98 -15.91
C SER A 12 15.44 0.04 -14.82
N PHE A 13 14.39 0.61 -14.23
CA PHE A 13 14.50 1.44 -13.02
C PHE A 13 13.92 0.71 -11.81
N LEU A 14 14.49 0.98 -10.65
CA LEU A 14 13.89 0.64 -9.36
C LEU A 14 13.38 1.94 -8.72
N VAL A 15 12.08 1.97 -8.42
CA VAL A 15 11.40 3.10 -7.78
C VAL A 15 10.99 2.67 -6.37
N MET A 16 11.62 3.27 -5.36
CA MET A 16 11.34 2.98 -3.95
C MET A 16 10.08 3.71 -3.47
N ASP A 17 9.61 3.34 -2.29
CA ASP A 17 8.34 3.78 -1.69
C ASP A 17 8.11 5.31 -1.65
N GLN A 18 9.15 6.14 -1.60
CA GLN A 18 9.02 7.61 -1.61
C GLN A 18 8.51 8.20 -2.92
N ALA A 19 8.46 7.40 -4.00
CA ALA A 19 7.85 7.77 -5.26
C ALA A 19 6.91 6.67 -5.73
N LYS A 20 5.75 7.04 -6.25
CA LYS A 20 4.74 6.08 -6.75
C LYS A 20 4.58 6.22 -8.26
N LEU A 21 4.51 5.10 -8.96
CA LEU A 21 4.46 5.07 -10.43
C LEU A 21 3.20 5.78 -10.97
N ASP A 22 2.07 5.64 -10.27
CA ASP A 22 0.80 6.32 -10.56
C ASP A 22 0.86 7.83 -10.31
N GLU A 23 1.51 8.29 -9.24
CA GLU A 23 1.78 9.72 -9.03
C GLU A 23 2.73 10.29 -10.09
N MET A 24 3.79 9.55 -10.44
CA MET A 24 4.75 9.95 -11.48
C MET A 24 4.06 10.07 -12.85
N ALA A 25 3.09 9.20 -13.15
CA ALA A 25 2.32 9.24 -14.38
C ALA A 25 1.47 10.52 -14.53
N THR A 26 1.32 11.33 -13.48
CA THR A 26 0.66 12.64 -13.55
C THR A 26 1.58 13.77 -14.04
N VAL A 27 2.90 13.55 -14.03
CA VAL A 27 3.92 14.58 -14.37
C VAL A 27 4.84 14.19 -15.51
N THR A 28 4.76 12.96 -16.02
CA THR A 28 5.46 12.47 -17.21
C THR A 28 4.56 11.51 -17.99
N GLU A 29 4.89 11.29 -19.26
CA GLU A 29 4.29 10.22 -20.07
C GLU A 29 4.60 8.84 -19.49
N LEU A 30 3.62 7.92 -19.55
CA LEU A 30 3.73 6.55 -19.06
C LEU A 30 4.89 5.79 -19.70
N ASP A 31 5.17 6.05 -20.99
CA ASP A 31 6.28 5.41 -21.71
C ASP A 31 7.65 5.67 -21.06
N ASN A 32 7.83 6.80 -20.37
CA ASN A 32 9.06 7.08 -19.64
C ASN A 32 9.21 6.24 -18.36
N LEU A 33 8.11 5.67 -17.86
CA LEU A 33 8.04 4.89 -16.64
C LEU A 33 8.10 3.37 -16.88
N LYS A 34 7.84 2.93 -18.11
CA LYS A 34 7.90 1.52 -18.50
C LYS A 34 9.24 0.87 -18.17
N ASN A 35 9.20 -0.45 -18.00
CA ASN A 35 10.32 -1.27 -17.55
C ASN A 35 10.85 -0.80 -16.17
N SER A 36 9.94 -0.64 -15.21
CA SER A 36 10.29 -0.21 -13.84
C SER A 36 9.68 -1.12 -12.79
N VAL A 37 10.47 -1.42 -11.76
CA VAL A 37 9.98 -2.08 -10.54
C VAL A 37 9.63 -1.00 -9.52
N GLY A 38 8.52 -1.16 -8.81
CA GLY A 38 8.12 -0.25 -7.74
C GLY A 38 7.05 -0.83 -6.82
N VAL A 39 6.31 0.06 -6.17
CA VAL A 39 5.17 -0.29 -5.31
C VAL A 39 3.90 -0.35 -6.16
N LEU A 40 3.05 -1.36 -5.93
CA LEU A 40 1.79 -1.51 -6.62
C LEU A 40 0.88 -0.30 -6.35
N PRO A 41 0.31 0.36 -7.38
CA PRO A 41 -0.66 1.43 -7.18
C PRO A 41 -1.89 0.94 -6.40
N VAL A 42 -2.46 1.79 -5.55
CA VAL A 42 -3.63 1.41 -4.72
C VAL A 42 -4.81 0.97 -5.59
N SER A 43 -4.96 1.53 -6.80
CA SER A 43 -6.01 1.18 -7.75
C SER A 43 -5.97 -0.26 -8.24
N GLU A 44 -4.82 -0.93 -8.14
CA GLU A 44 -4.63 -2.29 -8.63
C GLU A 44 -4.90 -3.36 -7.57
N TYR A 45 -5.18 -2.95 -6.32
CA TYR A 45 -5.57 -3.88 -5.26
C TYR A 45 -7.01 -4.36 -5.45
N GLN A 46 -7.22 -5.66 -5.18
CA GLN A 46 -8.52 -6.32 -5.24
C GLN A 46 -9.12 -6.51 -3.84
N ASP A 47 -8.60 -5.81 -2.83
CA ASP A 47 -9.14 -5.86 -1.48
C ASP A 47 -10.59 -5.33 -1.48
N PRO A 48 -11.46 -5.86 -0.61
CA PRO A 48 -12.90 -5.59 -0.67
C PRO A 48 -13.27 -4.11 -0.43
N GLY A 49 -12.43 -3.34 0.26
CA GLY A 49 -12.64 -1.92 0.51
C GLY A 49 -12.02 -0.99 -0.54
N THR A 50 -11.16 -1.48 -1.44
CA THR A 50 -10.34 -0.62 -2.31
C THR A 50 -11.17 0.31 -3.18
N GLU A 51 -12.17 -0.21 -3.91
CA GLU A 51 -12.99 0.61 -4.82
C GLU A 51 -13.74 1.73 -4.10
N ASP A 52 -14.35 1.43 -2.94
CA ASP A 52 -15.07 2.42 -2.14
C ASP A 52 -14.11 3.46 -1.53
N PHE A 53 -12.91 3.04 -1.11
CA PHE A 53 -11.86 3.94 -0.66
C PHE A 53 -11.43 4.91 -1.76
N LEU A 54 -11.16 4.44 -2.99
CA LEU A 54 -10.77 5.30 -4.12
C LEU A 54 -11.84 6.36 -4.40
N LYS A 55 -13.11 5.96 -4.41
CA LYS A 55 -14.24 6.87 -4.61
C LYS A 55 -14.30 7.93 -3.50
N LYS A 56 -14.26 7.51 -2.22
CA LYS A 56 -14.29 8.43 -1.07
C LYS A 56 -13.08 9.37 -1.07
N PHE A 57 -11.91 8.87 -1.43
CA PHE A 57 -10.71 9.69 -1.54
C PHE A 57 -10.89 10.77 -2.61
N ALA A 58 -11.36 10.40 -3.82
CA ALA A 58 -11.63 11.36 -4.88
C ALA A 58 -12.67 12.42 -4.47
N GLU A 59 -13.74 12.03 -3.77
CA GLU A 59 -14.76 12.96 -3.25
C GLU A 59 -14.17 13.96 -2.22
N LYS A 60 -13.18 13.54 -1.42
CA LYS A 60 -12.60 14.36 -0.33
C LYS A 60 -11.38 15.18 -0.75
N ALA A 61 -10.47 14.58 -1.50
CA ALA A 61 -9.20 15.17 -1.92
C ALA A 61 -9.27 15.79 -3.32
N GLY A 62 -10.29 15.44 -4.11
CA GLY A 62 -10.51 15.86 -5.49
C GLY A 62 -10.03 14.84 -6.51
N GLU A 63 -10.73 14.74 -7.63
CA GLU A 63 -10.51 13.73 -8.70
C GLU A 63 -9.11 13.75 -9.33
N LYS A 64 -8.35 14.83 -9.15
CA LYS A 64 -6.98 14.96 -9.68
C LYS A 64 -5.91 14.42 -8.72
N LYS A 65 -6.29 14.01 -7.51
CA LYS A 65 -5.36 13.47 -6.52
C LYS A 65 -5.34 11.96 -6.61
N VAL A 66 -4.12 11.42 -6.63
CA VAL A 66 -3.87 9.98 -6.62
C VAL A 66 -3.72 9.54 -5.15
N PRO A 67 -4.46 8.52 -4.68
CA PRO A 67 -4.24 7.96 -3.36
C PRO A 67 -2.97 7.10 -3.37
N THR A 68 -1.99 7.45 -2.54
CA THR A 68 -0.76 6.67 -2.39
C THR A 68 -0.94 5.51 -1.41
N SER A 69 -0.03 4.52 -1.45
CA SER A 69 0.01 3.44 -0.47
C SER A 69 0.03 3.98 0.97
N GLU A 70 0.73 5.08 1.26
CA GLU A 70 0.75 5.70 2.60
C GLU A 70 -0.64 6.17 3.02
N THR A 71 -1.41 6.78 2.11
CA THR A 71 -2.78 7.22 2.44
C THR A 71 -3.69 6.04 2.74
N ALA A 72 -3.56 4.95 1.98
CA ALA A 72 -4.34 3.73 2.17
C ALA A 72 -3.92 2.97 3.45
N LEU A 73 -2.61 2.84 3.70
CA LEU A 73 -2.05 2.25 4.92
C LEU A 73 -2.49 2.99 6.18
N ASN A 74 -2.50 4.32 6.16
CA ASN A 74 -3.02 5.11 7.28
C ASN A 74 -4.53 4.93 7.45
N TYR A 75 -5.30 4.87 6.36
CA TYR A 75 -6.75 4.65 6.41
C TYR A 75 -7.10 3.31 7.08
N GLN A 76 -6.47 2.21 6.65
CA GLN A 76 -6.68 0.90 7.27
C GLN A 76 -6.06 0.80 8.67
N GLY A 77 -4.92 1.44 8.91
CA GLY A 77 -4.24 1.45 10.21
C GLY A 77 -5.09 2.05 11.33
N ILE A 78 -5.82 3.13 11.05
CA ILE A 78 -6.77 3.70 12.03
C ILE A 78 -7.93 2.73 12.32
N ALA A 79 -8.43 2.02 11.32
CA ALA A 79 -9.48 1.02 11.51
C ALA A 79 -8.99 -0.16 12.37
N ILE A 80 -7.75 -0.60 12.18
CA ILE A 80 -7.10 -1.62 13.01
C ILE A 80 -7.05 -1.16 14.47
N ILE A 81 -6.56 0.05 14.73
CA ILE A 81 -6.47 0.60 16.09
C ILE A 81 -7.86 0.71 16.74
N ALA A 82 -8.85 1.20 16.00
CA ALA A 82 -10.23 1.31 16.50
C ALA A 82 -10.81 -0.06 16.86
N LYS A 83 -10.58 -1.09 16.02
CA LYS A 83 -11.01 -2.45 16.33
C LYS A 83 -10.27 -3.04 17.52
N ALA A 84 -8.98 -2.77 17.65
CA ALA A 84 -8.19 -3.20 18.81
C ALA A 84 -8.68 -2.57 20.11
N MET A 85 -9.14 -1.31 20.10
CA MET A 85 -9.79 -0.69 21.25
C MET A 85 -11.09 -1.42 21.66
N GLU A 86 -11.90 -1.85 20.68
CA GLU A 86 -13.12 -2.63 20.95
C GLU A 86 -12.79 -3.99 21.57
N VAL A 87 -11.82 -4.72 21.01
CA VAL A 87 -11.38 -6.03 21.51
C VAL A 87 -10.77 -5.91 22.92
N ALA A 88 -9.93 -4.90 23.15
CA ALA A 88 -9.30 -4.65 24.45
C ALA A 88 -10.27 -4.13 25.52
N GLY A 89 -11.44 -3.61 25.12
CA GLY A 89 -12.41 -3.01 26.03
C GLY A 89 -11.94 -1.68 26.66
N THR A 90 -11.03 -0.96 26.01
CA THR A 90 -10.44 0.29 26.49
C THR A 90 -10.02 1.19 25.33
N THR A 91 -10.03 2.50 25.56
CA THR A 91 -9.58 3.52 24.59
C THR A 91 -8.40 4.34 25.11
N ASP A 92 -7.92 4.04 26.32
CA ASP A 92 -6.95 4.83 27.08
C ASP A 92 -5.79 4.02 27.66
N ASP A 93 -5.78 2.69 27.48
CA ASP A 93 -4.68 1.79 27.84
C ASP A 93 -3.93 1.33 26.58
N PRO A 94 -2.83 2.01 26.19
CA PRO A 94 -2.12 1.72 24.94
C PRO A 94 -1.45 0.34 24.93
N GLU A 95 -1.09 -0.21 26.10
CA GLU A 95 -0.48 -1.55 26.19
C GLU A 95 -1.52 -2.61 25.83
N LYS A 96 -2.71 -2.55 26.43
CA LYS A 96 -3.81 -3.48 26.10
C LYS A 96 -4.27 -3.34 24.66
N ILE A 97 -4.34 -2.12 24.12
CA ILE A 97 -4.71 -1.90 22.72
C ILE A 97 -3.66 -2.55 21.80
N ARG A 98 -2.36 -2.38 22.09
CA ARG A 98 -1.27 -2.99 21.31
C ARG A 98 -1.30 -4.51 21.37
N GLU A 99 -1.58 -5.10 22.53
CA GLU A 99 -1.72 -6.55 22.72
C GLU A 99 -2.91 -7.11 21.91
N ALA A 100 -4.02 -6.38 21.84
CA ALA A 100 -5.23 -6.80 21.14
C ALA A 100 -5.16 -6.72 19.61
N ILE A 101 -4.13 -6.11 19.01
CA ILE A 101 -4.06 -5.90 17.55
C ILE A 101 -4.17 -7.23 16.79
N GLY A 102 -3.44 -8.27 17.19
CA GLY A 102 -3.46 -9.55 16.50
C GLY A 102 -4.86 -10.19 16.46
N GLU A 103 -5.61 -10.10 17.56
CA GLU A 103 -7.00 -10.57 17.63
C GLU A 103 -7.97 -9.66 16.86
N ALA A 104 -7.64 -8.37 16.75
CA ALA A 104 -8.46 -7.37 16.07
C ALA A 104 -8.41 -7.47 14.54
N LEU A 105 -7.27 -7.86 13.95
CA LEU A 105 -7.08 -7.92 12.49
C LEU A 105 -8.21 -8.65 11.74
N PRO A 106 -8.60 -9.89 12.08
CA PRO A 106 -9.67 -10.60 11.38
C PRO A 106 -11.07 -9.98 11.58
N GLU A 107 -11.26 -9.18 12.64
CA GLU A 107 -12.52 -8.54 13.02
C GLU A 107 -12.69 -7.15 12.38
N VAL A 108 -11.67 -6.63 11.67
CA VAL A 108 -11.78 -5.37 10.93
C VAL A 108 -12.74 -5.54 9.75
N ASP A 109 -13.72 -4.64 9.66
CA ASP A 109 -14.70 -4.60 8.59
C ASP A 109 -14.01 -4.50 7.22
N ASP A 110 -14.43 -5.37 6.29
CA ASP A 110 -13.87 -5.51 4.95
C ASP A 110 -13.77 -4.19 4.18
N LYS A 111 -14.66 -3.22 4.44
CA LYS A 111 -14.60 -1.90 3.79
C LYS A 111 -13.35 -1.08 4.13
N TYR A 112 -12.60 -1.48 5.16
CA TYR A 112 -11.34 -0.85 5.55
C TYR A 112 -10.09 -1.59 5.04
N LYS A 113 -10.27 -2.75 4.41
CA LYS A 113 -9.18 -3.52 3.79
C LYS A 113 -8.98 -2.99 2.37
N VAL A 114 -7.90 -2.23 2.13
CA VAL A 114 -7.80 -1.39 0.92
C VAL A 114 -6.46 -1.47 0.19
N ASN A 115 -5.39 -1.96 0.83
CA ASN A 115 -4.04 -1.97 0.27
C ASN A 115 -3.21 -3.09 0.90
N GLY A 116 -3.50 -4.34 0.54
CA GLY A 116 -2.81 -5.51 1.06
C GLY A 116 -2.94 -5.57 2.58
N PHE A 117 -4.17 -5.76 3.07
CA PHE A 117 -4.44 -5.72 4.51
C PHE A 117 -3.57 -6.75 5.25
N PRO A 118 -2.99 -6.41 6.42
CA PRO A 118 -2.11 -7.33 7.14
C PRO A 118 -2.90 -8.46 7.80
N ASP A 119 -2.31 -9.64 7.79
CA ASP A 119 -2.87 -10.84 8.43
C ASP A 119 -2.30 -11.06 9.84
N GLU A 120 -1.13 -10.51 10.11
CA GLU A 120 -0.45 -10.67 11.39
C GLU A 120 0.29 -9.39 11.83
N ILE A 121 0.58 -9.34 13.13
CA ILE A 121 1.48 -8.35 13.72
C ILE A 121 2.57 -9.08 14.51
N THR A 122 3.83 -8.72 14.27
CA THR A 122 4.94 -9.30 15.03
C THR A 122 5.01 -8.75 16.45
N GLU A 123 5.84 -9.36 17.31
CA GLU A 123 6.11 -8.84 18.65
C GLU A 123 6.70 -7.42 18.59
N GLN A 124 7.54 -7.14 17.59
CA GLN A 124 8.19 -5.84 17.38
C GLN A 124 7.23 -4.79 16.79
N GLY A 125 6.05 -5.20 16.33
CA GLY A 125 4.99 -4.31 15.83
C GLY A 125 4.95 -4.15 14.32
N HIS A 126 5.61 -5.04 13.56
CA HIS A 126 5.50 -5.08 12.12
C HIS A 126 4.16 -5.71 11.72
N LEU A 127 3.32 -4.95 11.01
CA LEU A 127 2.12 -5.45 10.37
C LEU A 127 2.52 -6.14 9.06
N LEU A 128 2.35 -7.46 8.99
CA LEU A 128 2.79 -8.27 7.86
C LEU A 128 1.59 -8.66 7.00
N ASN A 129 1.78 -8.50 5.69
CA ASN A 129 1.01 -9.21 4.68
C ASN A 129 2.00 -10.15 3.97
N PRO A 130 1.92 -11.47 4.16
CA PRO A 130 2.88 -12.42 3.59
C PRO A 130 2.82 -12.49 2.06
N ASP A 131 1.70 -12.05 1.48
CA ASP A 131 1.45 -11.97 0.05
C ASP A 131 1.74 -10.56 -0.51
N LEU A 132 2.41 -9.68 0.24
CA LEU A 132 2.80 -8.37 -0.26
C LEU A 132 3.88 -8.52 -1.33
N GLU A 133 3.59 -8.00 -2.51
CA GLU A 133 4.43 -8.09 -3.70
C GLU A 133 4.91 -6.70 -4.14
N ALA A 134 6.09 -6.65 -4.75
CA ALA A 134 6.45 -5.49 -5.58
C ALA A 134 5.63 -5.52 -6.88
N THR A 135 5.68 -4.44 -7.65
CA THR A 135 5.14 -4.43 -9.01
C THR A 135 6.22 -4.17 -10.04
N PHE A 136 6.06 -4.73 -11.23
CA PHE A 136 6.80 -4.39 -12.43
C PHE A 136 5.83 -3.80 -13.46
N LEU A 137 6.07 -2.55 -13.85
CA LEU A 137 5.41 -1.90 -14.98
C LEU A 137 6.13 -2.31 -16.26
N ASP A 138 5.48 -3.15 -17.06
CA ASP A 138 6.08 -3.75 -18.24
C ASP A 138 6.13 -2.82 -19.47
N GLU A 139 6.55 -3.36 -20.62
CA GLU A 139 6.66 -2.62 -21.89
C GLU A 139 5.30 -2.28 -22.53
N ASP A 140 4.26 -3.05 -22.19
CA ASP A 140 2.89 -2.81 -22.65
C ASP A 140 2.18 -1.77 -21.77
N GLY A 141 2.74 -1.47 -20.59
CA GLY A 141 2.20 -0.52 -19.62
C GLY A 141 1.25 -1.17 -18.62
N GLU A 142 1.33 -2.50 -18.46
CA GLU A 142 0.57 -3.26 -17.48
C GLU A 142 1.40 -3.47 -16.21
N TYR A 143 0.73 -3.46 -15.05
CA TYR A 143 1.33 -3.78 -13.77
C TYR A 143 1.29 -5.28 -13.55
N THR A 144 2.46 -5.90 -13.44
CA THR A 144 2.60 -7.30 -13.03
C THR A 144 3.11 -7.36 -11.60
N LYS A 145 2.66 -8.33 -10.81
CA LYS A 145 3.12 -8.50 -9.44
C LYS A 145 4.40 -9.34 -9.42
N VAL A 146 5.34 -8.93 -8.57
CA VAL A 146 6.65 -9.57 -8.41
C VAL A 146 6.78 -9.99 -6.94
N PRO A 147 6.88 -11.30 -6.65
CA PRO A 147 7.11 -11.78 -5.30
C PRO A 147 8.37 -11.18 -4.69
N ILE A 148 8.27 -10.74 -3.44
CA ILE A 148 9.41 -10.27 -2.64
C ILE A 148 9.45 -11.03 -1.32
N GLU A 149 10.67 -11.31 -0.84
CA GLU A 149 10.82 -11.81 0.52
C GLU A 149 10.48 -10.69 1.51
N GLN A 150 9.56 -10.96 2.43
CA GLN A 150 9.23 -10.03 3.50
C GLN A 150 10.43 -9.89 4.43
N ALA A 151 10.68 -8.66 4.88
CA ALA A 151 11.74 -8.41 5.84
C ALA A 151 11.42 -9.13 7.16
N SER A 152 12.34 -9.98 7.62
CA SER A 152 12.26 -10.57 8.96
C SER A 152 12.65 -9.52 10.00
N ASP A 153 11.98 -9.56 11.15
CA ASP A 153 12.36 -8.79 12.33
C ASP A 153 13.60 -9.37 13.03
N ASP A 154 14.04 -10.58 12.63
CA ASP A 154 15.28 -11.20 13.09
C ASP A 154 16.50 -10.48 12.49
N LYS A 155 17.26 -9.78 13.35
CA LYS A 155 18.56 -9.17 13.02
C LYS A 155 19.74 -10.10 13.26
#